data_AF-A0A3Q0GVQ7-F1
#
_entry.id   AF-A0A3Q0GVQ7-F1
#
_cell.length_a   1.000
_cell.length_b   1.000
_cell.length_c   1.000
_cell.angle_alpha   90.00
_cell.angle_beta   90.00
_cell.angle_gamma   90.00
#
_symmetry.space_group_name_H-M   'P 1'
#
loop_
_entity.id
_entity.type
_entity.pdbx_description
1 polymer ?
#
loop_
_entity_poly.entity_id
_entity_poly.type
_entity_poly.pdbx_seq_one_letter_code
_entity_poly.pdbx_strand_id
1 'polypeptide(L)'
;MRREAIEAAKIYQYYQTDRVKGLHQALLLTEVLREREAQIEFKKKKTGINKKREEEMEHEREKAILKEQKKAHECHMKRQALCRDQLEQIKEHKHQAELAKLETKREAEGIQRLTRLYELDVLREKEKKEKEKLEHKRAHLEYIADQHVLKAVKEQKEEEENDKIRAHFKAKQTLAKLRREKEAEMNRLMQERQDNIINRLAAQMKQTFQEEDERVARAVAEKEAAWEEELKEKEKKHTAELKSIAEYRATVMKMKKEKEQEERLEAKKKLQELTEADRIYLEMEKEKKQRQHNENIKTKEFQIQQMAERRAKREQEKQKELDYDAQREIIAIYKEQEFQEYAKQVIESESKIARNLYPLLKAAKERTARGHGPIYRERGRIRPSYQTKDVSGTQLPSCSSNTAQEIKALPDNDPIQTTKARPGFT
;
A
#
# COMPACT_ATOMS: atom_id res chain seq x y z
N MET A 1 22.20 -24.50 44.39
CA MET A 1 20.95 -23.70 44.56
C MET A 1 21.19 -22.19 44.76
N ARG A 2 21.61 -21.67 45.93
CA ARG A 2 21.66 -20.19 46.15
C ARG A 2 22.57 -19.43 45.17
N ARG A 3 23.73 -19.99 44.79
CA ARG A 3 24.66 -19.36 43.82
C ARG A 3 24.05 -19.32 42.42
N GLU A 4 23.56 -20.46 41.91
CA GLU A 4 22.88 -20.55 40.61
C GLU A 4 21.69 -19.57 40.52
N ALA A 5 20.88 -19.44 41.58
CA ALA A 5 19.75 -18.51 41.59
C ALA A 5 20.20 -17.03 41.46
N ILE A 6 21.34 -16.67 42.05
CA ILE A 6 21.93 -15.33 41.93
C ILE A 6 22.51 -15.13 40.51
N GLU A 7 23.14 -16.15 39.92
CA GLU A 7 23.66 -16.09 38.54
C GLU A 7 22.54 -16.00 37.51
N ALA A 8 21.48 -16.81 37.64
CA ALA A 8 20.29 -16.72 36.80
C ALA A 8 19.62 -15.33 36.90
N ALA A 9 19.52 -14.76 38.10
CA ALA A 9 19.01 -13.40 38.29
C ALA A 9 19.89 -12.33 37.63
N LYS A 10 21.23 -12.46 37.71
CA LYS A 10 22.17 -11.58 37.00
C LYS A 10 22.01 -11.66 35.47
N ILE A 11 21.94 -12.87 34.91
CA ILE A 11 21.73 -13.09 33.47
C ILE A 11 20.40 -12.49 33.03
N TYR A 12 19.32 -12.73 33.78
CA TYR A 12 18.01 -12.14 33.50
C TYR A 12 18.07 -10.61 33.52
N GLN A 13 18.68 -10.00 34.55
CA GLN A 13 18.84 -8.54 34.64
C GLN A 13 19.69 -7.98 33.47
N TYR A 14 20.72 -8.70 33.05
CA TYR A 14 21.56 -8.33 31.90
C TYR A 14 20.77 -8.36 30.59
N TYR A 15 19.97 -9.40 30.34
CA TYR A 15 19.09 -9.49 29.17
C TYR A 15 17.94 -8.47 29.19
N GLN A 16 17.57 -7.96 30.36
CA GLN A 16 16.61 -6.85 30.47
C GLN A 16 17.20 -5.48 30.11
N THR A 17 18.51 -5.34 29.87
CA THR A 17 19.09 -4.08 29.41
C THR A 17 18.72 -3.76 27.96
N ASP A 18 18.46 -2.48 27.67
CA ASP A 18 18.02 -2.03 26.33
C ASP A 18 19.05 -2.34 25.24
N ARG A 19 20.34 -2.34 25.61
CA ARG A 19 21.46 -2.69 24.73
C ARG A 19 21.37 -4.14 24.23
N VAL A 20 21.11 -5.08 25.15
CA VAL A 20 20.97 -6.50 24.83
C VAL A 20 19.66 -6.77 24.09
N LYS A 21 18.56 -6.12 24.48
CA LYS A 21 17.28 -6.17 23.75
C LYS A 21 17.42 -5.75 22.29
N GLY A 22 18.14 -4.65 22.01
CA GLY A 22 18.41 -4.21 20.64
C GLY A 22 19.22 -5.23 19.82
N LEU A 23 20.19 -5.90 20.46
CA LEU A 23 20.95 -6.99 19.82
C LEU A 23 20.06 -8.22 19.54
N HIS A 24 19.18 -8.60 20.46
CA HIS A 24 18.24 -9.72 20.27
C HIS A 24 17.18 -9.43 19.18
N GLN A 25 16.71 -8.20 19.07
CA GLN A 25 15.85 -7.77 17.95
C GLN A 25 16.59 -7.87 16.60
N ALA A 26 17.87 -7.50 16.57
CA ALA A 26 18.70 -7.64 15.37
C ALA A 26 18.98 -9.11 15.00
N LEU A 27 19.16 -9.98 15.99
CA LEU A 27 19.30 -11.43 15.80
C LEU A 27 18.06 -12.00 15.10
N LEU A 28 16.87 -11.73 15.63
CA LEU A 28 15.59 -12.14 15.03
C LEU A 28 15.44 -11.64 13.59
N LEU A 29 15.85 -10.41 13.30
CA LEU A 29 15.82 -9.87 11.93
C LEU A 29 16.77 -10.63 10.99
N THR A 30 17.96 -11.03 11.44
CA THR A 30 18.88 -11.88 10.67
C THR A 30 18.27 -13.25 10.37
N GLU A 31 17.56 -13.87 11.33
CA GLU A 31 16.84 -15.13 11.11
C GLU A 31 15.73 -15.01 10.05
N VAL A 32 14.92 -13.95 10.13
CA VAL A 32 13.83 -13.66 9.17
C VAL A 32 14.37 -13.44 7.76
N LEU A 33 15.51 -12.74 7.63
CA LEU A 33 16.15 -12.53 6.33
C LEU A 33 16.66 -13.84 5.72
N ARG A 34 17.23 -14.74 6.54
CA ARG A 34 17.64 -16.10 6.13
C ARG A 34 16.45 -16.93 5.65
N GLU A 35 15.33 -16.90 6.36
CA GLU A 35 14.11 -17.61 5.92
C GLU A 35 13.61 -17.07 4.58
N ARG A 36 13.65 -15.74 4.40
CA ARG A 36 13.21 -15.09 3.15
C ARG A 36 14.05 -15.51 1.94
N GLU A 37 15.37 -15.68 2.09
CA GLU A 37 16.22 -16.22 1.02
C GLU A 37 15.79 -17.65 0.63
N ALA A 38 15.53 -18.52 1.61
CA ALA A 38 15.08 -19.89 1.37
C ALA A 38 13.73 -19.94 0.62
N GLN A 39 12.77 -19.08 0.99
CA GLN A 39 11.50 -18.93 0.27
C GLN A 39 11.71 -18.50 -1.20
N ILE A 40 12.66 -17.61 -1.48
CA ILE A 40 12.98 -17.15 -2.84
C ILE A 40 13.61 -18.29 -3.67
N GLU A 41 14.56 -19.03 -3.10
CA GLU A 41 15.17 -20.19 -3.76
C GLU A 41 14.13 -21.29 -4.07
N PHE A 42 13.22 -21.57 -3.13
CA PHE A 42 12.12 -22.51 -3.35
C PHE A 42 11.18 -22.06 -4.48
N LYS A 43 10.81 -20.77 -4.52
CA LYS A 43 9.96 -20.22 -5.59
C LYS A 43 10.60 -20.38 -6.96
N LYS A 44 11.92 -20.11 -7.10
CA LYS A 44 12.68 -20.31 -8.35
C LYS A 44 12.67 -21.78 -8.81
N LYS A 45 12.87 -22.72 -7.88
CA LYS A 45 12.79 -24.17 -8.17
C LYS A 45 11.38 -24.56 -8.67
N LYS A 46 10.32 -24.08 -8.01
CA LYS A 46 8.93 -24.33 -8.41
C LYS A 46 8.61 -23.80 -9.81
N THR A 47 9.04 -22.58 -10.17
CA THR A 47 8.84 -22.05 -11.53
C THR A 47 9.59 -22.85 -12.59
N GLY A 48 10.80 -23.35 -12.29
CA GLY A 48 11.54 -24.21 -13.22
C GLY A 48 10.87 -25.56 -13.48
N ILE A 49 10.24 -26.15 -12.47
CA ILE A 49 9.46 -27.40 -12.61
C ILE A 49 8.21 -27.16 -13.47
N ASN A 50 7.47 -26.08 -13.21
CA ASN A 50 6.27 -25.75 -14.00
C ASN A 50 6.61 -25.56 -15.49
N LYS A 51 7.68 -24.82 -15.80
CA LYS A 51 8.09 -24.57 -17.20
C LYS A 51 8.41 -25.86 -17.96
N LYS A 52 9.11 -26.81 -17.34
CA LYS A 52 9.36 -28.14 -17.95
C LYS A 52 8.06 -28.90 -18.26
N ARG A 53 7.11 -28.85 -17.34
CA ARG A 53 5.78 -29.48 -17.53
C ARG A 53 4.99 -28.79 -18.64
N GLU A 54 5.12 -27.48 -18.80
CA GLU A 54 4.50 -26.74 -19.91
C GLU A 54 5.15 -27.14 -21.26
N GLU A 55 6.48 -27.25 -21.32
CA GLU A 55 7.23 -27.72 -22.50
C GLU A 55 6.85 -29.17 -22.90
N GLU A 56 6.69 -30.08 -21.92
CA GLU A 56 6.20 -31.45 -22.16
C GLU A 56 4.78 -31.47 -22.75
N MET A 57 3.86 -30.68 -22.19
CA MET A 57 2.47 -30.56 -22.66
C MET A 57 2.38 -29.95 -24.06
N GLU A 58 3.26 -29.02 -24.40
CA GLU A 58 3.34 -28.43 -25.75
C GLU A 58 3.80 -29.48 -26.77
N HIS A 59 4.84 -30.24 -26.45
CA HIS A 59 5.35 -31.29 -27.33
C HIS A 59 4.35 -32.44 -27.57
N GLU A 60 3.47 -32.73 -26.60
CA GLU A 60 2.35 -33.67 -26.82
C GLU A 60 1.29 -33.13 -27.80
N ARG A 61 1.00 -31.82 -27.75
CA ARG A 61 0.07 -31.16 -28.69
C ARG A 61 0.59 -31.19 -30.12
N GLU A 62 1.88 -30.90 -30.33
CA GLU A 62 2.53 -31.02 -31.64
C GLU A 62 2.40 -32.43 -32.22
N LYS A 63 2.65 -33.45 -31.41
CA LYS A 63 2.49 -34.87 -31.82
C LYS A 63 1.05 -35.21 -32.19
N ALA A 64 0.05 -34.62 -31.52
CA ALA A 64 -1.35 -34.80 -31.87
C ALA A 64 -1.68 -34.16 -33.24
N ILE A 65 -1.28 -32.90 -33.45
CA ILE A 65 -1.47 -32.16 -34.71
C ILE A 65 -0.84 -32.91 -35.88
N LEU A 66 0.40 -33.39 -35.74
CA LEU A 66 1.09 -34.14 -36.80
C LEU A 66 0.39 -35.45 -37.16
N LYS A 67 -0.21 -36.15 -36.18
CA LYS A 67 -1.01 -37.36 -36.43
C LYS A 67 -2.31 -37.05 -37.18
N GLU A 68 -2.95 -35.93 -36.89
CA GLU A 68 -4.17 -35.49 -37.57
C GLU A 68 -3.89 -35.07 -39.02
N GLN A 69 -2.83 -34.30 -39.27
CA GLN A 69 -2.39 -33.92 -40.61
C GLN A 69 -2.11 -35.14 -41.50
N LYS A 70 -1.43 -36.16 -40.98
CA LYS A 70 -1.16 -37.42 -41.71
C LYS A 70 -2.46 -38.14 -42.10
N LYS A 71 -3.42 -38.28 -41.17
CA LYS A 71 -4.73 -38.88 -41.46
C LYS A 71 -5.50 -38.10 -42.52
N ALA A 72 -5.51 -36.76 -42.42
CA ALA A 72 -6.17 -35.91 -43.41
C ALA A 72 -5.57 -36.08 -44.82
N HIS A 73 -4.24 -36.17 -44.93
CA HIS A 73 -3.54 -36.44 -46.18
C HIS A 73 -3.90 -37.83 -46.76
N GLU A 74 -3.89 -38.88 -45.95
CA GLU A 74 -4.30 -40.23 -46.39
C GLU A 74 -5.75 -40.26 -46.90
N CYS A 75 -6.67 -39.58 -46.21
CA CYS A 75 -8.05 -39.43 -46.65
C CYS A 75 -8.17 -38.68 -47.98
N HIS A 76 -7.37 -37.63 -48.20
CA HIS A 76 -7.34 -36.90 -49.47
C HIS A 76 -6.89 -37.81 -50.63
N MET A 77 -5.78 -38.54 -50.46
CA MET A 77 -5.26 -39.45 -51.49
C MET A 77 -6.28 -40.56 -51.86
N LYS A 78 -6.96 -41.13 -50.87
CA LYS A 78 -8.03 -42.13 -51.09
C LYS A 78 -9.21 -41.58 -51.91
N ARG A 79 -9.64 -40.34 -51.63
CA ARG A 79 -10.68 -39.66 -52.43
C ARG A 79 -10.20 -39.39 -53.86
N GLN A 80 -8.94 -38.95 -54.03
CA GLN A 80 -8.39 -38.68 -55.34
C GLN A 80 -8.30 -39.94 -56.22
N ALA A 81 -7.95 -41.09 -55.64
CA ALA A 81 -7.97 -42.38 -56.34
C ALA A 81 -9.38 -42.75 -56.82
N LEU A 82 -10.37 -42.75 -55.92
CA LEU A 82 -11.77 -43.06 -56.25
C LEU A 82 -12.33 -42.18 -57.39
N CYS A 83 -11.99 -40.88 -57.41
CA CYS A 83 -12.41 -39.98 -58.49
C CYS A 83 -11.80 -40.35 -59.85
N ARG A 84 -10.60 -40.94 -59.90
CA ARG A 84 -9.99 -41.42 -61.15
C ARG A 84 -10.72 -42.65 -61.66
N ASP A 85 -10.98 -43.62 -60.79
CA ASP A 85 -11.68 -44.87 -61.13
C ASP A 85 -13.09 -44.56 -61.69
N GLN A 86 -13.82 -43.63 -61.06
CA GLN A 86 -15.13 -43.15 -61.55
C GLN A 86 -15.06 -42.48 -62.93
N LEU A 87 -13.99 -41.71 -63.21
CA LEU A 87 -13.79 -41.09 -64.53
C LEU A 87 -13.49 -42.12 -65.61
N GLU A 88 -12.85 -43.24 -65.28
CA GLU A 88 -12.60 -44.35 -66.21
C GLU A 88 -13.87 -45.12 -66.53
N GLN A 89 -14.69 -45.45 -65.52
CA GLN A 89 -16.02 -46.06 -65.71
C GLN A 89 -16.92 -45.22 -66.62
N ILE A 90 -16.94 -43.89 -66.46
CA ILE A 90 -17.72 -42.98 -67.32
C ILE A 90 -17.23 -43.01 -68.78
N LYS A 91 -15.92 -43.16 -69.01
CA LYS A 91 -15.38 -43.28 -70.38
C LYS A 91 -15.77 -44.62 -71.01
N GLU A 92 -15.72 -45.71 -70.24
CA GLU A 92 -16.10 -47.04 -70.70
C GLU A 92 -17.58 -47.10 -71.11
N HIS A 93 -18.49 -46.63 -70.25
CA HIS A 93 -19.92 -46.56 -70.57
C HIS A 93 -20.22 -45.69 -71.80
N LYS A 94 -19.50 -44.58 -72.00
CA LYS A 94 -19.63 -43.77 -73.24
C LYS A 94 -19.20 -44.57 -74.47
N HIS A 95 -18.12 -45.34 -74.38
CA HIS A 95 -17.66 -46.17 -75.49
C HIS A 95 -18.67 -47.29 -75.84
N GLN A 96 -19.18 -47.99 -74.83
CA GLN A 96 -20.24 -49.00 -74.99
C GLN A 96 -21.49 -48.42 -75.65
N ALA A 97 -21.91 -47.21 -75.26
CA ALA A 97 -23.07 -46.54 -75.84
C ALA A 97 -22.88 -46.17 -77.33
N GLU A 98 -21.66 -45.82 -77.76
CA GLU A 98 -21.37 -45.59 -79.19
C GLU A 98 -21.36 -46.89 -80.00
N LEU A 99 -20.91 -48.01 -79.44
CA LEU A 99 -20.99 -49.32 -80.10
C LEU A 99 -22.45 -49.73 -80.35
N ALA A 100 -23.33 -49.61 -79.34
CA ALA A 100 -24.76 -49.91 -79.50
C ALA A 100 -25.47 -49.04 -80.56
N LYS A 101 -25.04 -47.77 -80.71
CA LYS A 101 -25.52 -46.89 -81.80
C LYS A 101 -25.08 -47.33 -83.20
N LEU A 102 -23.98 -48.07 -83.32
CA LEU A 102 -23.51 -48.63 -84.59
C LEU A 102 -24.26 -49.93 -84.93
N GLU A 103 -24.57 -50.75 -83.93
CA GLU A 103 -25.34 -51.99 -84.11
C GLU A 103 -26.78 -51.70 -84.52
N THR A 104 -27.48 -50.82 -83.79
CA THR A 104 -28.86 -50.40 -84.13
C THR A 104 -29.01 -49.81 -85.55
N LYS A 105 -27.97 -49.14 -86.07
CA LYS A 105 -27.94 -48.70 -87.48
C LYS A 105 -27.87 -49.88 -88.46
N ARG A 106 -26.99 -50.86 -88.20
CA ARG A 106 -26.87 -52.07 -89.03
C ARG A 106 -28.17 -52.89 -89.05
N GLU A 107 -28.83 -53.00 -87.90
CA GLU A 107 -30.15 -53.66 -87.79
C GLU A 107 -31.22 -52.93 -88.62
N ALA A 108 -31.29 -51.59 -88.52
CA ALA A 108 -32.23 -50.79 -89.31
C ALA A 108 -32.00 -50.94 -90.83
N GLU A 109 -30.75 -50.95 -91.28
CA GLU A 109 -30.38 -51.24 -92.69
C GLU A 109 -30.74 -52.67 -93.12
N GLY A 110 -30.72 -53.63 -92.20
CA GLY A 110 -31.19 -55.00 -92.41
C GLY A 110 -32.70 -55.05 -92.63
N ILE A 111 -33.46 -54.40 -91.74
CA ILE A 111 -34.93 -54.31 -91.82
C ILE A 111 -35.36 -53.64 -93.12
N GLN A 112 -34.75 -52.51 -93.50
CA GLN A 112 -35.07 -51.81 -94.76
C GLN A 112 -34.87 -52.69 -96.01
N ARG A 113 -33.83 -53.53 -96.02
CA ARG A 113 -33.59 -54.49 -97.11
C ARG A 113 -34.69 -55.55 -97.18
N LEU A 114 -35.13 -56.07 -96.03
CA LEU A 114 -36.20 -57.06 -95.95
C LEU A 114 -37.56 -56.50 -96.43
N THR A 115 -37.91 -55.27 -96.02
CA THR A 115 -39.16 -54.61 -96.44
C THR A 115 -39.26 -54.47 -97.96
N ARG A 116 -38.19 -54.07 -98.64
CA ARG A 116 -38.17 -53.93 -100.11
C ARG A 116 -38.40 -55.26 -100.83
N LEU A 117 -37.91 -56.38 -100.29
CA LEU A 117 -38.15 -57.70 -100.86
C LEU A 117 -39.63 -58.09 -100.72
N TYR A 118 -40.21 -57.85 -99.54
CA TYR A 118 -41.63 -58.12 -99.28
C TYR A 118 -42.57 -57.30 -100.18
N GLU A 119 -42.25 -56.03 -100.45
CA GLU A 119 -43.02 -55.18 -101.38
C GLU A 119 -43.06 -55.75 -102.81
N LEU A 120 -41.94 -56.32 -103.29
CA LEU A 120 -41.87 -56.99 -104.60
C LEU A 120 -42.71 -58.27 -104.63
N ASP A 121 -42.73 -59.06 -103.55
CA ASP A 121 -43.58 -60.24 -103.43
C ASP A 121 -45.07 -59.88 -103.47
N VAL A 122 -45.47 -58.82 -102.74
CA VAL A 122 -46.84 -58.31 -102.76
C VAL A 122 -47.27 -57.84 -104.16
N LEU A 123 -46.37 -57.25 -104.96
CA LEU A 123 -46.66 -56.88 -106.34
C LEU A 123 -46.90 -58.13 -107.22
N ARG A 124 -46.05 -59.15 -107.12
CA ARG A 124 -46.23 -60.41 -107.86
C ARG A 124 -47.55 -61.11 -107.54
N GLU A 125 -47.97 -61.09 -106.27
CA GLU A 125 -49.27 -61.65 -105.86
C GLU A 125 -50.47 -60.81 -106.33
N LYS A 126 -50.32 -59.48 -106.48
CA LYS A 126 -51.37 -58.65 -107.09
C LYS A 126 -51.56 -58.96 -108.57
N GLU A 127 -50.47 -59.17 -109.32
CA GLU A 127 -50.56 -59.54 -110.75
C GLU A 127 -51.25 -60.88 -110.98
N LYS A 128 -51.02 -61.88 -110.11
CA LYS A 128 -51.76 -63.15 -110.14
C LYS A 128 -53.26 -62.93 -109.91
N LYS A 129 -53.62 -62.17 -108.87
CA LYS A 129 -55.03 -61.89 -108.51
C LYS A 129 -55.80 -61.14 -109.60
N GLU A 130 -55.16 -60.26 -110.37
CA GLU A 130 -55.84 -59.62 -111.51
C GLU A 130 -56.10 -60.60 -112.67
N LYS A 131 -55.24 -61.61 -112.89
CA LYS A 131 -55.52 -62.69 -113.85
C LYS A 131 -56.70 -63.55 -113.40
N GLU A 132 -56.72 -63.96 -112.12
CA GLU A 132 -57.84 -64.70 -111.52
C GLU A 132 -59.16 -63.92 -111.63
N LYS A 133 -59.16 -62.60 -111.36
CA LYS A 133 -60.35 -61.74 -111.53
C LYS A 133 -60.87 -61.70 -112.96
N LEU A 134 -59.99 -61.73 -113.97
CA LEU A 134 -60.38 -61.77 -115.38
C LEU A 134 -61.08 -63.08 -115.75
N GLU A 135 -60.58 -64.21 -115.23
CA GLU A 135 -61.24 -65.52 -115.35
C GLU A 135 -62.59 -65.55 -114.61
N HIS A 136 -62.63 -65.03 -113.39
CA HIS A 136 -63.87 -64.97 -112.60
C HIS A 136 -64.94 -64.08 -113.24
N LYS A 137 -64.57 -62.98 -113.92
CA LYS A 137 -65.50 -62.15 -114.69
C LYS A 137 -66.13 -62.90 -115.87
N ARG A 138 -65.41 -63.80 -116.54
CA ARG A 138 -66.00 -64.66 -117.58
C ARG A 138 -67.08 -65.57 -116.99
N ALA A 139 -66.76 -66.31 -115.94
CA ALA A 139 -67.70 -67.19 -115.26
C ALA A 139 -68.89 -66.44 -114.63
N HIS A 140 -68.70 -65.20 -114.16
CA HIS A 140 -69.79 -64.42 -113.58
C HIS A 140 -70.76 -63.85 -114.62
N LEU A 141 -70.31 -63.60 -115.86
CA LEU A 141 -71.21 -63.22 -116.95
C LEU A 141 -72.12 -64.39 -117.35
N GLU A 142 -71.61 -65.63 -117.29
CA GLU A 142 -72.44 -66.84 -117.43
C GLU A 142 -73.47 -66.92 -116.29
N TYR A 143 -73.06 -66.70 -115.02
CA TYR A 143 -73.98 -66.70 -113.87
C TYR A 143 -75.04 -65.57 -113.84
N ILE A 144 -74.72 -64.36 -114.32
CA ILE A 144 -75.71 -63.26 -114.31
C ILE A 144 -76.87 -63.54 -115.27
N ALA A 145 -76.62 -64.26 -116.38
CA ALA A 145 -77.69 -64.75 -117.25
C ALA A 145 -78.66 -65.65 -116.46
N ASP A 146 -78.16 -66.49 -115.55
CA ASP A 146 -78.97 -67.32 -114.66
C ASP A 146 -79.67 -66.50 -113.55
N GLN A 147 -79.02 -65.49 -112.95
CA GLN A 147 -79.55 -64.81 -111.76
C GLN A 147 -80.65 -63.77 -112.04
N HIS A 148 -80.72 -63.22 -113.27
CA HIS A 148 -81.87 -62.38 -113.66
C HIS A 148 -83.21 -63.13 -113.57
N VAL A 149 -83.19 -64.47 -113.63
CA VAL A 149 -84.35 -65.35 -113.42
C VAL A 149 -84.86 -65.34 -111.97
N LEU A 150 -84.05 -64.94 -110.99
CA LEU A 150 -84.29 -65.18 -109.55
C LEU A 150 -84.69 -63.96 -108.72
N LYS A 151 -84.29 -62.73 -109.08
CA LYS A 151 -84.29 -61.61 -108.12
C LYS A 151 -85.61 -60.83 -108.01
N ALA A 152 -86.61 -61.10 -108.84
CA ALA A 152 -87.92 -60.41 -108.86
C ALA A 152 -88.85 -60.73 -107.66
N VAL A 153 -88.31 -61.07 -106.47
CA VAL A 153 -89.01 -61.90 -105.46
C VAL A 153 -89.04 -61.33 -104.02
N LYS A 154 -88.29 -60.27 -103.64
CA LYS A 154 -87.95 -60.04 -102.19
C LYS A 154 -88.22 -58.68 -101.48
N GLU A 155 -88.43 -57.57 -102.16
CA GLU A 155 -88.00 -56.24 -101.64
C GLU A 155 -89.07 -55.42 -100.87
N GLN A 156 -89.55 -55.89 -99.71
CA GLN A 156 -90.75 -55.31 -99.02
C GLN A 156 -90.67 -55.15 -97.47
N LYS A 157 -89.55 -54.70 -96.84
CA LYS A 157 -89.30 -55.04 -95.39
C LYS A 157 -89.04 -54.05 -94.21
N GLU A 158 -88.19 -53.02 -94.23
CA GLU A 158 -87.53 -52.54 -92.97
C GLU A 158 -88.03 -51.18 -92.40
N GLU A 159 -87.13 -50.25 -91.98
CA GLU A 159 -87.37 -48.78 -91.82
C GLU A 159 -87.75 -48.12 -90.43
N GLU A 160 -87.63 -48.77 -89.25
CA GLU A 160 -88.37 -48.29 -88.03
C GLU A 160 -87.61 -47.74 -86.75
N GLU A 161 -86.28 -47.75 -86.59
CA GLU A 161 -85.63 -47.68 -85.23
C GLU A 161 -85.36 -46.29 -84.55
N ASN A 162 -84.43 -45.45 -85.04
CA ASN A 162 -84.13 -44.04 -84.59
C ASN A 162 -83.37 -43.78 -83.23
N ASP A 163 -83.16 -42.52 -82.82
CA ASP A 163 -82.23 -42.06 -81.73
C ASP A 163 -82.87 -41.81 -80.33
N LYS A 164 -82.05 -41.87 -79.25
CA LYS A 164 -82.47 -41.80 -77.83
C LYS A 164 -81.48 -41.12 -76.81
N ILE A 165 -80.36 -40.49 -77.20
CA ILE A 165 -79.07 -40.66 -76.43
C ILE A 165 -78.62 -39.68 -75.28
N ARG A 166 -79.03 -38.41 -75.16
CA ARG A 166 -78.15 -37.33 -74.55
C ARG A 166 -78.61 -36.63 -73.24
N ALA A 167 -77.71 -36.35 -72.26
CA ALA A 167 -78.05 -35.57 -71.01
C ALA A 167 -76.96 -34.84 -70.14
N HIS A 168 -75.84 -35.47 -69.73
CA HIS A 168 -75.32 -35.46 -68.33
C HIS A 168 -74.35 -34.34 -67.74
N PHE A 169 -74.09 -33.18 -68.34
CA PHE A 169 -72.76 -32.49 -68.19
C PHE A 169 -72.44 -31.50 -67.02
N LYS A 170 -73.38 -30.93 -66.23
CA LYS A 170 -73.18 -29.59 -65.58
C LYS A 170 -72.50 -29.42 -64.18
N ALA A 171 -72.05 -30.45 -63.44
CA ALA A 171 -71.96 -30.36 -61.96
C ALA A 171 -70.64 -29.90 -61.25
N LYS A 172 -69.52 -29.56 -61.94
CA LYS A 172 -68.16 -29.74 -61.35
C LYS A 172 -67.37 -28.49 -60.84
N GLN A 173 -67.97 -27.30 -60.68
CA GLN A 173 -67.21 -26.02 -60.65
C GLN A 173 -66.89 -25.38 -59.28
N THR A 174 -67.43 -25.84 -58.15
CA THR A 174 -67.56 -24.99 -56.93
C THR A 174 -66.43 -25.03 -55.88
N LEU A 175 -65.48 -25.97 -55.91
CA LEU A 175 -64.61 -26.29 -54.76
C LEU A 175 -63.37 -25.38 -54.51
N ALA A 176 -63.06 -24.41 -55.37
CA ALA A 176 -61.70 -23.82 -55.42
C ALA A 176 -61.41 -22.57 -54.54
N LYS A 177 -62.38 -22.03 -53.78
CA LYS A 177 -62.24 -20.70 -53.14
C LYS A 177 -61.64 -20.65 -51.72
N LEU A 178 -61.60 -21.76 -50.96
CA LEU A 178 -61.40 -21.74 -49.49
C LEU A 178 -59.93 -21.74 -48.97
N ARG A 179 -58.91 -21.47 -49.81
CA ARG A 179 -57.49 -21.69 -49.42
C ARG A 179 -56.62 -20.44 -49.17
N ARG A 180 -57.12 -19.21 -49.36
CA ARG A 180 -56.27 -17.98 -49.35
C ARG A 180 -56.28 -17.16 -48.05
N GLU A 181 -57.02 -17.55 -47.02
CA GLU A 181 -57.28 -16.67 -45.85
C GLU A 181 -56.40 -16.93 -44.61
N LYS A 182 -55.47 -17.90 -44.65
CA LYS A 182 -54.76 -18.42 -43.45
C LYS A 182 -53.30 -17.97 -43.24
N GLU A 183 -52.66 -17.24 -44.16
CA GLU A 183 -51.21 -16.95 -44.09
C GLU A 183 -50.85 -15.49 -43.69
N ALA A 184 -51.82 -14.61 -43.44
CA ALA A 184 -51.57 -13.18 -43.19
C ALA A 184 -51.32 -12.79 -41.70
N GLU A 185 -51.45 -13.72 -40.76
CA GLU A 185 -51.57 -13.39 -39.31
C GLU A 185 -50.23 -13.45 -38.53
N MET A 186 -49.20 -14.13 -39.04
CA MET A 186 -48.03 -14.53 -38.23
C MET A 186 -46.95 -13.44 -38.01
N ASN A 187 -46.89 -12.40 -38.86
CA ASN A 187 -45.69 -11.55 -39.03
C ASN A 187 -45.71 -10.20 -38.28
N ARG A 188 -46.38 -10.08 -37.12
CA ARG A 188 -46.53 -8.79 -36.40
C ARG A 188 -46.08 -8.71 -34.94
N LEU A 189 -45.44 -9.75 -34.39
CA LEU A 189 -45.24 -9.91 -32.93
C LEU A 189 -43.79 -9.92 -32.39
N MET A 190 -42.79 -9.50 -33.17
CA MET A 190 -41.35 -9.71 -32.84
C MET A 190 -40.47 -8.44 -32.72
N GLN A 191 -41.03 -7.24 -32.52
CA GLN A 191 -40.26 -5.98 -32.51
C GLN A 191 -40.48 -5.03 -31.31
N GLU A 192 -41.15 -5.42 -30.23
CA GLU A 192 -41.45 -4.51 -29.09
C GLU A 192 -40.61 -4.75 -27.82
N ARG A 193 -39.43 -5.40 -27.90
CA ARG A 193 -38.70 -5.88 -26.71
C ARG A 193 -37.37 -5.18 -26.38
N GLN A 194 -36.94 -4.14 -27.11
CA GLN A 194 -35.56 -3.62 -26.99
C GLN A 194 -35.36 -2.17 -26.48
N ASP A 195 -36.36 -1.28 -26.48
CA ASP A 195 -36.08 0.18 -26.42
C ASP A 195 -36.60 0.99 -25.21
N ASN A 196 -36.84 0.42 -24.01
CA ASN A 196 -37.56 1.20 -22.96
C ASN A 196 -37.06 1.23 -21.49
N ILE A 197 -35.91 0.63 -21.13
CA ILE A 197 -35.30 0.87 -19.77
C ILE A 197 -33.84 1.32 -19.87
N ILE A 198 -33.55 2.09 -20.92
CA ILE A 198 -32.45 3.08 -20.95
C ILE A 198 -32.67 4.17 -19.87
N ASN A 199 -33.89 4.31 -19.34
CA ASN A 199 -34.34 5.39 -18.46
C ASN A 199 -34.18 5.13 -16.94
N ARG A 200 -33.19 4.33 -16.51
CA ARG A 200 -32.87 4.18 -15.06
C ARG A 200 -31.41 4.42 -14.66
N LEU A 201 -30.64 5.05 -15.55
CA LEU A 201 -29.28 5.56 -15.26
C LEU A 201 -29.27 7.01 -14.69
N ALA A 202 -30.43 7.66 -14.58
CA ALA A 202 -30.54 9.13 -14.47
C ALA A 202 -30.92 9.69 -13.08
N ALA A 203 -31.08 8.86 -12.04
CA ALA A 203 -31.84 9.27 -10.84
C ALA A 203 -31.02 9.61 -9.57
N GLN A 204 -29.77 9.15 -9.41
CA GLN A 204 -29.02 9.32 -8.15
C GLN A 204 -27.57 9.80 -8.30
N MET A 205 -27.27 10.58 -9.34
CA MET A 205 -26.10 11.50 -9.39
C MET A 205 -26.34 12.74 -8.50
N LYS A 206 -26.78 12.58 -7.24
CA LYS A 206 -27.20 13.74 -6.43
C LYS A 206 -27.01 13.59 -4.92
N GLN A 207 -25.76 13.38 -4.49
CA GLN A 207 -25.28 13.81 -3.16
C GLN A 207 -23.75 13.84 -3.11
N THR A 208 -23.19 15.05 -3.04
CA THR A 208 -21.75 15.35 -2.97
C THR A 208 -21.57 16.59 -2.10
N PHE A 209 -20.61 16.55 -1.14
CA PHE A 209 -19.96 17.71 -0.48
C PHE A 209 -20.87 18.55 0.47
N GLN A 210 -20.39 19.20 1.55
CA GLN A 210 -19.12 19.17 2.31
C GLN A 210 -19.30 19.82 3.72
N GLU A 211 -18.56 19.32 4.72
CA GLU A 211 -17.72 20.04 5.73
C GLU A 211 -18.25 21.12 6.73
N GLU A 212 -17.28 21.59 7.55
CA GLU A 212 -17.26 22.67 8.58
C GLU A 212 -17.80 22.30 9.99
N ASP A 213 -17.05 22.35 11.11
CA ASP A 213 -15.79 23.02 11.55
C ASP A 213 -15.93 24.41 12.21
N GLU A 214 -16.96 24.59 13.06
CA GLU A 214 -17.18 25.79 13.89
C GLU A 214 -17.29 25.48 15.41
N ARG A 215 -16.19 25.54 16.20
CA ARG A 215 -16.28 25.43 17.67
C ARG A 215 -15.18 26.09 18.52
N VAL A 216 -14.66 27.26 18.14
CA VAL A 216 -13.52 27.94 18.84
C VAL A 216 -13.70 29.46 19.05
N ALA A 217 -14.90 29.99 19.33
CA ALA A 217 -15.10 31.45 19.46
C ALA A 217 -16.13 31.92 20.52
N ARG A 218 -15.65 32.17 21.76
CA ARG A 218 -16.16 33.00 22.91
C ARG A 218 -15.78 32.34 24.26
N ALA A 219 -15.45 33.02 25.37
CA ALA A 219 -15.13 34.43 25.67
C ALA A 219 -14.34 34.52 27.01
N VAL A 220 -13.67 35.65 27.30
CA VAL A 220 -12.62 35.77 28.36
C VAL A 220 -12.80 36.96 29.35
N ALA A 221 -13.82 37.80 29.20
CA ALA A 221 -13.73 39.23 29.57
C ALA A 221 -14.48 39.74 30.84
N GLU A 222 -14.30 39.15 32.04
CA GLU A 222 -15.01 39.61 33.26
C GLU A 222 -14.20 39.52 34.60
N LYS A 223 -13.04 40.20 34.80
CA LYS A 223 -12.37 40.14 36.14
C LYS A 223 -11.48 41.28 36.69
N GLU A 224 -11.41 42.49 36.13
CA GLU A 224 -10.43 43.52 36.58
C GLU A 224 -10.99 44.94 36.81
N ALA A 225 -11.86 45.18 37.82
CA ALA A 225 -12.42 46.54 38.07
C ALA A 225 -12.92 46.84 39.51
N ALA A 226 -12.14 46.61 40.58
CA ALA A 226 -12.67 46.78 41.96
C ALA A 226 -11.66 47.05 43.12
N TRP A 227 -10.78 48.07 43.05
CA TRP A 227 -9.69 48.22 44.06
C TRP A 227 -9.29 49.62 44.61
N GLU A 228 -9.98 50.75 44.31
CA GLU A 228 -9.31 52.08 44.40
C GLU A 228 -9.89 53.20 45.33
N GLU A 229 -10.79 52.92 46.30
CA GLU A 229 -11.57 53.99 47.02
C GLU A 229 -11.31 54.23 48.54
N GLU A 230 -10.31 53.63 49.22
CA GLU A 230 -10.34 53.51 50.71
C GLU A 230 -9.51 54.51 51.60
N LEU A 231 -8.85 55.57 51.09
CA LEU A 231 -7.62 56.10 51.77
C LEU A 231 -7.54 57.56 52.34
N LYS A 232 -8.61 58.27 52.76
CA LYS A 232 -8.55 59.76 52.94
C LYS A 232 -8.92 60.48 54.27
N GLU A 233 -9.06 59.86 55.45
CA GLU A 233 -9.86 60.47 56.55
C GLU A 233 -9.22 61.04 57.87
N LYS A 234 -7.92 60.91 58.20
CA LYS A 234 -7.49 60.83 59.64
C LYS A 234 -6.68 61.96 60.35
N GLU A 235 -6.30 63.09 59.74
CA GLU A 235 -5.14 63.88 60.22
C GLU A 235 -5.39 65.07 61.19
N LYS A 236 -6.41 65.91 60.99
CA LYS A 236 -6.56 67.19 61.74
C LYS A 236 -6.90 67.02 63.24
N LYS A 237 -5.96 67.27 64.18
CA LYS A 237 -6.26 67.29 65.64
C LYS A 237 -5.60 68.35 66.56
N HIS A 238 -4.31 68.22 66.90
CA HIS A 238 -3.82 68.61 68.25
C HIS A 238 -3.01 69.92 68.37
N THR A 239 -3.32 70.73 69.39
CA THR A 239 -2.52 71.84 69.96
C THR A 239 -2.63 71.88 71.49
N ALA A 240 -1.66 72.48 72.21
CA ALA A 240 -1.56 72.45 73.69
C ALA A 240 -1.20 73.81 74.37
N GLU A 241 -0.60 73.81 75.58
CA GLU A 241 -0.92 74.78 76.65
C GLU A 241 0.19 75.77 77.09
N LEU A 242 1.47 75.36 77.17
CA LEU A 242 2.49 75.87 78.11
C LEU A 242 2.66 77.40 78.30
N LYS A 243 2.85 77.85 79.56
CA LYS A 243 2.81 79.27 80.00
C LYS A 243 4.01 79.77 80.84
N SER A 244 3.96 79.70 82.18
CA SER A 244 4.65 80.68 83.06
C SER A 244 5.29 80.12 84.34
N ILE A 245 6.41 80.71 84.81
CA ILE A 245 7.15 80.34 86.03
C ILE A 245 7.61 81.62 86.78
N ALA A 246 7.51 81.65 88.12
CA ALA A 246 7.38 82.90 88.91
C ALA A 246 8.45 83.16 90.02
N GLU A 247 7.98 83.51 91.23
CA GLU A 247 8.58 84.51 92.16
C GLU A 247 9.77 84.07 93.03
N TYR A 248 9.63 83.05 93.89
CA TYR A 248 10.64 82.09 94.43
C TYR A 248 12.11 82.49 94.83
N ARG A 249 12.66 83.68 94.56
CA ARG A 249 14.09 83.80 94.18
C ARG A 249 15.09 84.41 95.20
N ALA A 250 14.69 85.16 96.22
CA ALA A 250 15.61 86.11 96.89
C ALA A 250 16.35 85.62 98.17
N THR A 251 15.66 84.93 99.09
CA THR A 251 16.23 84.44 100.38
C THR A 251 17.40 83.46 100.22
N VAL A 252 17.52 82.89 99.02
CA VAL A 252 18.57 82.01 98.50
C VAL A 252 20.00 82.54 98.71
N MET A 253 20.20 83.86 98.87
CA MET A 253 21.52 84.48 98.68
C MET A 253 22.50 84.50 99.87
N LYS A 254 22.05 84.38 101.13
CA LYS A 254 22.94 84.56 102.31
C LYS A 254 23.46 83.26 102.92
N MET A 255 22.60 82.25 103.09
CA MET A 255 23.02 80.86 103.35
C MET A 255 24.05 80.37 102.33
N LYS A 256 24.02 80.94 101.12
CA LYS A 256 24.92 80.64 100.00
C LYS A 256 26.41 80.79 100.32
N LYS A 257 26.82 81.62 101.29
CA LYS A 257 28.23 82.07 101.43
C LYS A 257 29.07 81.30 102.44
N GLU A 258 28.49 80.84 103.55
CA GLU A 258 29.16 79.93 104.49
C GLU A 258 29.11 78.50 103.97
N LYS A 259 27.96 78.12 103.38
CA LYS A 259 27.88 76.96 102.49
C LYS A 259 29.01 77.02 101.46
N GLU A 260 29.26 78.14 100.80
CA GLU A 260 30.36 78.26 99.83
C GLU A 260 31.75 77.83 100.34
N GLN A 261 32.06 77.92 101.64
CA GLN A 261 33.38 77.52 102.17
C GLN A 261 33.44 76.05 102.57
N GLU A 262 32.40 75.53 103.22
CA GLU A 262 32.27 74.08 103.44
C GLU A 262 32.11 73.35 102.10
N GLU A 263 31.25 73.85 101.20
CA GLU A 263 31.13 73.45 99.80
C GLU A 263 32.47 73.56 99.07
N ARG A 264 33.41 74.47 99.39
CA ARG A 264 34.75 74.49 98.75
C ARG A 264 35.68 73.40 99.27
N LEU A 265 35.63 73.05 100.56
CA LEU A 265 36.44 71.96 101.13
C LEU A 265 35.86 70.60 100.77
N GLU A 266 34.54 70.46 100.88
CA GLU A 266 33.81 69.34 100.33
C GLU A 266 33.98 69.26 98.82
N ALA A 267 33.91 70.34 98.04
CA ALA A 267 34.17 70.29 96.60
C ALA A 267 35.61 69.90 96.30
N LYS A 268 36.60 70.19 97.14
CA LYS A 268 37.96 69.67 96.96
C LYS A 268 38.04 68.17 97.23
N LYS A 269 37.40 67.67 98.29
CA LYS A 269 37.31 66.22 98.57
C LYS A 269 36.51 65.49 97.51
N LYS A 270 35.30 65.97 97.21
CA LYS A 270 34.44 65.52 96.11
C LYS A 270 35.15 65.64 94.76
N LEU A 271 35.99 66.64 94.52
CA LEU A 271 36.80 66.73 93.29
C LEU A 271 37.91 65.68 93.29
N GLN A 272 38.56 65.39 94.42
CA GLN A 272 39.53 64.30 94.52
C GLN A 272 38.84 62.94 94.31
N GLU A 273 37.75 62.67 95.02
CA GLU A 273 36.88 61.51 94.86
C GLU A 273 36.34 61.40 93.43
N LEU A 274 35.94 62.50 92.78
CA LEU A 274 35.53 62.54 91.37
C LEU A 274 36.72 62.27 90.45
N THR A 275 37.91 62.82 90.68
CA THR A 275 39.08 62.52 89.83
C THR A 275 39.59 61.09 89.99
N GLU A 276 39.45 60.50 91.18
CA GLU A 276 39.75 59.09 91.45
C GLU A 276 38.66 58.18 90.87
N ALA A 277 37.38 58.53 91.01
CA ALA A 277 36.27 57.83 90.40
C ALA A 277 36.30 57.93 88.86
N ASP A 278 36.62 59.09 88.29
CA ASP A 278 36.81 59.32 86.86
C ASP A 278 38.02 58.53 86.35
N ARG A 279 39.11 58.46 87.13
CA ARG A 279 40.27 57.63 86.79
C ARG A 279 39.90 56.14 86.79
N ILE A 280 39.25 55.65 87.84
CA ILE A 280 38.78 54.26 87.96
C ILE A 280 37.76 53.96 86.85
N TYR A 281 36.85 54.89 86.54
CA TYR A 281 35.88 54.78 85.46
C TYR A 281 36.56 54.74 84.09
N LEU A 282 37.59 55.54 83.86
CA LEU A 282 38.37 55.57 82.62
C LEU A 282 39.24 54.30 82.47
N GLU A 283 39.81 53.78 83.56
CA GLU A 283 40.52 52.49 83.59
C GLU A 283 39.54 51.33 83.35
N MET A 284 38.36 51.33 83.98
CA MET A 284 37.27 50.35 83.75
C MET A 284 36.73 50.43 82.32
N GLU A 285 36.53 51.61 81.75
CA GLU A 285 36.08 51.78 80.36
C GLU A 285 37.17 51.35 79.36
N LYS A 286 38.46 51.55 79.66
CA LYS A 286 39.57 50.99 78.88
C LYS A 286 39.55 49.46 78.94
N GLU A 287 39.44 48.87 80.14
CA GLU A 287 39.34 47.43 80.31
C GLU A 287 38.13 46.84 79.59
N LYS A 288 36.96 47.46 79.72
CA LYS A 288 35.72 47.03 79.04
C LYS A 288 35.86 47.07 77.53
N LYS A 289 36.43 48.14 76.97
CA LYS A 289 36.77 48.24 75.54
C LYS A 289 37.78 47.17 75.12
N GLN A 290 38.77 46.87 75.96
CA GLN A 290 39.77 45.82 75.69
C GLN A 290 39.18 44.41 75.77
N ARG A 291 38.29 44.12 76.72
CA ARG A 291 37.53 42.86 76.83
C ARG A 291 36.65 42.67 75.59
N GLN A 292 35.87 43.68 75.22
CA GLN A 292 35.06 43.69 73.99
C GLN A 292 35.93 43.51 72.74
N HIS A 293 37.10 44.15 72.66
CA HIS A 293 38.03 43.98 71.54
C HIS A 293 38.53 42.53 71.45
N ASN A 294 38.94 41.94 72.57
CA ASN A 294 39.41 40.56 72.65
C ASN A 294 38.29 39.55 72.33
N GLU A 295 37.06 39.78 72.78
CA GLU A 295 35.88 38.98 72.43
C GLU A 295 35.54 39.07 70.93
N ASN A 296 35.63 40.27 70.35
CA ASN A 296 35.46 40.48 68.92
C ASN A 296 36.57 39.80 68.10
N ILE A 297 37.82 39.78 68.57
CA ILE A 297 38.91 39.01 67.95
C ILE A 297 38.59 37.52 68.00
N LYS A 298 38.31 36.95 69.18
CA LYS A 298 37.95 35.52 69.34
C LYS A 298 36.77 35.11 68.45
N THR A 299 35.76 35.97 68.34
CA THR A 299 34.59 35.74 67.48
C THR A 299 34.98 35.73 65.99
N LYS A 300 35.84 36.66 65.54
CA LYS A 300 36.37 36.68 64.17
C LYS A 300 37.24 35.45 63.88
N GLU A 301 38.13 35.07 64.79
CA GLU A 301 38.98 33.89 64.67
C GLU A 301 38.13 32.61 64.55
N PHE A 302 37.11 32.46 65.39
CA PHE A 302 36.16 31.34 65.32
C PHE A 302 35.35 31.33 64.01
N GLN A 303 34.92 32.49 63.50
CA GLN A 303 34.28 32.59 62.18
C GLN A 303 35.23 32.21 61.04
N ILE A 304 36.49 32.63 61.11
CA ILE A 304 37.53 32.25 60.12
C ILE A 304 37.79 30.75 60.16
N GLN A 305 37.89 30.14 61.35
CA GLN A 305 38.02 28.69 61.53
C GLN A 305 36.83 27.95 60.92
N GLN A 306 35.58 28.36 61.21
CA GLN A 306 34.40 27.77 60.58
C GLN A 306 34.38 27.95 59.05
N MET A 307 34.83 29.10 58.52
CA MET A 307 34.93 29.30 57.07
C MET A 307 35.95 28.35 56.44
N ALA A 308 37.09 28.14 57.08
CA ALA A 308 38.11 27.18 56.64
C ALA A 308 37.59 25.74 56.69
N GLU A 309 36.97 25.33 57.79
CA GLU A 309 36.38 24.00 57.96
C GLU A 309 35.28 23.71 56.91
N ARG A 310 34.39 24.69 56.67
CA ARG A 310 33.33 24.58 55.64
C ARG A 310 33.89 24.57 54.21
N ARG A 311 35.06 25.15 53.95
CA ARG A 311 35.74 25.05 52.65
C ARG A 311 36.36 23.65 52.48
N ALA A 312 37.12 23.19 53.47
CA ALA A 312 37.71 21.86 53.47
C ALA A 312 36.67 20.73 53.31
N LYS A 313 35.51 20.84 53.99
CA LYS A 313 34.39 19.90 53.82
C LYS A 313 33.85 19.87 52.38
N ARG A 314 33.62 21.03 51.77
CA ARG A 314 33.18 21.14 50.36
C ARG A 314 34.21 20.59 49.37
N GLU A 315 35.50 20.78 49.63
CA GLU A 315 36.57 20.22 48.81
C GLU A 315 36.61 18.67 48.92
N GLN A 316 36.45 18.11 50.12
CA GLN A 316 36.33 16.66 50.33
C GLN A 316 35.07 16.06 49.68
N GLU A 317 33.93 16.74 49.76
CA GLU A 317 32.68 16.33 49.10
C GLU A 317 32.86 16.31 47.57
N LYS A 318 33.42 17.37 47.00
CA LYS A 318 33.73 17.46 45.57
C LYS A 318 34.72 16.38 45.12
N GLN A 319 35.72 16.05 45.94
CA GLN A 319 36.64 14.95 45.62
C GLN A 319 35.92 13.59 45.61
N LYS A 320 35.09 13.31 46.62
CA LYS A 320 34.28 12.07 46.66
C LYS A 320 33.33 11.94 45.48
N GLU A 321 32.73 13.04 45.03
CA GLU A 321 31.89 13.08 43.83
C GLU A 321 32.70 12.75 42.56
N LEU A 322 33.90 13.32 42.41
CA LEU A 322 34.82 13.02 41.32
C LEU A 322 35.30 11.55 41.32
N ASP A 323 35.59 11.00 42.50
CA ASP A 323 36.01 9.61 42.67
C ASP A 323 34.86 8.64 42.32
N TYR A 324 33.63 8.97 42.73
CA TYR A 324 32.41 8.21 42.38
C TYR A 324 32.11 8.27 40.87
N ASP A 325 32.23 9.45 40.26
CA ASP A 325 32.14 9.65 38.81
C ASP A 325 33.12 8.74 38.06
N ALA A 326 34.38 8.69 38.51
CA ALA A 326 35.43 7.88 37.93
C ALA A 326 35.14 6.37 38.07
N GLN A 327 34.71 5.91 39.25
CA GLN A 327 34.30 4.52 39.46
C GLN A 327 33.14 4.13 38.55
N ARG A 328 32.15 5.00 38.39
CA ARG A 328 31.00 4.79 37.49
C ARG A 328 31.43 4.74 36.02
N GLU A 329 32.38 5.57 35.59
CA GLU A 329 32.96 5.51 34.25
C GLU A 329 33.71 4.18 34.01
N ILE A 330 34.50 3.71 34.98
CA ILE A 330 35.18 2.40 34.93
C ILE A 330 34.17 1.25 34.81
N ILE A 331 33.12 1.23 35.64
CA ILE A 331 32.05 0.22 35.57
C ILE A 331 31.33 0.25 34.22
N ALA A 332 31.12 1.44 33.63
CA ALA A 332 30.51 1.56 32.31
C ALA A 332 31.42 1.02 31.18
N ILE A 333 32.74 1.17 31.30
CA ILE A 333 33.71 0.59 30.36
C ILE A 333 33.67 -0.95 30.43
N TYR A 334 33.71 -1.54 31.63
CA TYR A 334 33.63 -3.00 31.78
C TYR A 334 32.31 -3.56 31.24
N LYS A 335 31.17 -2.93 31.51
CA LYS A 335 29.87 -3.36 30.96
C LYS A 335 29.78 -3.25 29.43
N GLU A 336 30.42 -2.26 28.82
CA GLU A 336 30.51 -2.18 27.36
C GLU A 336 31.45 -3.28 26.82
N GLN A 337 32.54 -3.62 27.51
CA GLN A 337 33.40 -4.76 27.12
C GLN A 337 32.64 -6.09 27.19
N GLU A 338 31.95 -6.38 28.29
CA GLU A 338 31.07 -7.56 28.45
C GLU A 338 30.03 -7.65 27.32
N PHE A 339 29.39 -6.51 26.98
CA PHE A 339 28.45 -6.46 25.86
C PHE A 339 29.11 -6.72 24.51
N GLN A 340 30.27 -6.14 24.23
CA GLN A 340 30.98 -6.32 22.96
C GLN A 340 31.51 -7.75 22.79
N GLU A 341 31.93 -8.42 23.88
CA GLU A 341 32.30 -9.84 23.86
C GLU A 341 31.09 -10.73 23.58
N TYR A 342 29.96 -10.50 24.27
CA TYR A 342 28.71 -11.22 24.00
C TYR A 342 28.21 -10.99 22.56
N ALA A 343 28.25 -9.75 22.08
CA ALA A 343 27.85 -9.41 20.71
C ALA A 343 28.73 -10.09 19.66
N LYS A 344 30.05 -10.18 19.87
CA LYS A 344 30.95 -10.96 19.02
C LYS A 344 30.57 -12.44 18.98
N GLN A 345 30.31 -13.06 20.13
CA GLN A 345 29.90 -14.47 20.19
C GLN A 345 28.61 -14.73 19.38
N VAL A 346 27.61 -13.85 19.51
CA VAL A 346 26.36 -13.94 18.73
C VAL A 346 26.60 -13.74 17.23
N ILE A 347 27.46 -12.77 16.85
CA ILE A 347 27.83 -12.54 15.44
C ILE A 347 28.61 -13.74 14.87
N GLU A 348 29.52 -14.33 15.64
CA GLU A 348 30.33 -15.48 15.23
C GLU A 348 29.49 -16.75 15.08
N SER A 349 28.52 -17.01 15.97
CA SER A 349 27.58 -18.12 15.81
C SER A 349 26.70 -17.93 14.57
N GLU A 350 26.12 -16.74 14.37
CA GLU A 350 25.28 -16.47 13.21
C GLU A 350 26.06 -16.42 11.89
N SER A 351 27.33 -16.01 11.89
CA SER A 351 28.16 -15.97 10.68
C SER A 351 28.34 -17.32 9.99
N LYS A 352 28.14 -18.41 10.73
CA LYS A 352 28.21 -19.79 10.22
C LYS A 352 26.90 -20.23 9.57
N ILE A 353 25.79 -19.53 9.82
CA ILE A 353 24.42 -19.94 9.51
C ILE A 353 23.75 -18.98 8.51
N ALA A 354 23.91 -17.67 8.72
CA ALA A 354 23.21 -16.62 8.01
C ALA A 354 24.15 -15.82 7.10
N ARG A 355 23.73 -15.58 5.86
CA ARG A 355 24.47 -14.74 4.90
C ARG A 355 24.42 -13.24 5.25
N ASN A 356 23.37 -12.79 5.94
CA ASN A 356 23.13 -11.38 6.23
C ASN A 356 23.26 -11.03 7.72
N LEU A 357 24.48 -10.60 8.09
CA LEU A 357 24.85 -10.17 9.45
C LEU A 357 24.68 -8.66 9.67
N TYR A 358 24.19 -7.91 8.68
CA TYR A 358 24.11 -6.45 8.76
C TYR A 358 23.30 -5.93 9.97
N PRO A 359 22.12 -6.51 10.33
CA PRO A 359 21.38 -6.11 11.52
C PRO A 359 22.23 -6.20 12.80
N LEU A 360 22.87 -7.35 13.02
CA LEU A 360 23.71 -7.61 14.20
C LEU A 360 24.93 -6.66 14.26
N LEU A 361 25.60 -6.46 13.12
CA LEU A 361 26.74 -5.54 13.00
C LEU A 361 26.34 -4.08 13.26
N LYS A 362 25.12 -3.68 12.89
CA LYS A 362 24.57 -2.36 13.22
C LYS A 362 24.32 -2.25 14.73
N ALA A 363 23.57 -3.18 15.31
CA ALA A 363 23.24 -3.19 16.74
C ALA A 363 24.50 -3.20 17.62
N ALA A 364 25.50 -4.03 17.30
CA ALA A 364 26.77 -4.09 18.05
C ALA A 364 27.55 -2.75 18.03
N LYS A 365 27.46 -1.98 16.94
CA LYS A 365 28.11 -0.65 16.82
C LYS A 365 27.35 0.50 17.50
N GLU A 366 26.05 0.36 17.69
CA GLU A 366 25.13 1.43 18.14
C GLU A 366 25.27 1.76 19.64
N ARG A 367 26.33 2.49 20.01
CA ARG A 367 26.63 2.85 21.42
C ARG A 367 25.41 3.42 22.15
N THR A 368 25.18 2.93 23.38
CA THR A 368 24.19 3.47 24.33
C THR A 368 24.20 5.00 24.31
N ALA A 369 23.03 5.62 24.14
CA ALA A 369 22.81 7.02 23.74
C ALA A 369 23.45 8.11 24.65
N ARG A 370 24.78 8.14 24.69
CA ARG A 370 25.64 9.21 25.22
C ARG A 370 26.19 9.93 23.99
N GLY A 371 25.71 11.14 23.75
CA GLY A 371 25.82 11.80 22.45
C GLY A 371 27.25 11.91 21.90
N HIS A 372 27.40 12.07 20.59
CA HIS A 372 28.72 12.05 19.96
C HIS A 372 29.62 13.27 20.29
N GLY A 373 29.10 14.30 20.96
CA GLY A 373 29.84 15.53 21.31
C GLY A 373 30.97 15.37 22.35
N PRO A 374 31.70 16.45 22.68
CA PRO A 374 32.73 16.44 23.71
C PRO A 374 32.12 16.44 25.13
N ILE A 375 32.86 15.93 26.11
CA ILE A 375 32.43 15.89 27.51
C ILE A 375 32.75 17.24 28.17
N TYR A 376 31.71 18.01 28.53
CA TYR A 376 31.88 19.28 29.23
C TYR A 376 31.95 19.05 30.75
N ARG A 377 33.11 19.30 31.36
CA ARG A 377 33.29 19.16 32.83
C ARG A 377 32.39 20.12 33.62
N GLU A 378 32.10 21.29 33.08
CA GLU A 378 31.30 22.35 33.72
C GLU A 378 29.78 22.09 33.67
N ARG A 379 29.30 21.26 32.74
CA ARG A 379 27.87 20.90 32.60
C ARG A 379 27.61 19.43 32.99
N GLY A 380 28.05 19.06 34.19
CA GLY A 380 27.74 17.76 34.80
C GLY A 380 28.21 16.54 34.02
N ARG A 381 29.27 16.67 33.20
CA ARG A 381 29.81 15.61 32.31
C ARG A 381 28.79 15.01 31.34
N ILE A 382 27.68 15.68 31.07
CA ILE A 382 26.69 15.25 30.08
C ILE A 382 27.34 15.36 28.69
N ARG A 383 27.24 14.29 27.90
CA ARG A 383 27.81 14.23 26.55
C ARG A 383 26.71 14.58 25.52
N PRO A 384 26.74 15.78 24.91
CA PRO A 384 25.61 16.28 24.13
C PRO A 384 25.49 15.58 22.77
N SER A 385 24.26 15.45 22.31
CA SER A 385 23.90 14.97 20.98
C SER A 385 23.69 16.13 20.02
N TYR A 386 24.68 16.43 19.18
CA TYR A 386 24.47 17.34 18.05
C TYR A 386 23.72 16.61 16.96
N GLN A 387 22.57 17.15 16.55
CA GLN A 387 21.78 16.65 15.43
C GLN A 387 21.95 17.57 14.23
N THR A 388 21.76 17.03 13.03
CA THR A 388 21.57 17.83 11.83
C THR A 388 20.23 18.61 11.90
N LYS A 389 20.15 19.77 11.24
CA LYS A 389 18.95 20.64 11.20
C LYS A 389 17.88 20.17 10.21
N ASP A 390 18.09 19.04 9.55
CA ASP A 390 17.18 18.47 8.57
C ASP A 390 16.11 17.59 9.22
N VAL A 391 15.13 17.16 8.42
CA VAL A 391 13.99 16.36 8.89
C VAL A 391 14.41 14.97 9.40
N SER A 392 15.62 14.49 9.07
CA SER A 392 16.11 13.19 9.57
C SER A 392 16.47 13.20 11.06
N GLY A 393 16.79 14.36 11.64
CA GLY A 393 17.23 14.48 13.03
C GLY A 393 18.47 13.65 13.38
N THR A 394 19.25 13.24 12.37
CA THR A 394 20.36 12.29 12.51
C THR A 394 21.47 12.90 13.37
N GLN A 395 22.07 12.08 14.25
CA GLN A 395 23.19 12.53 15.06
C GLN A 395 24.45 12.72 14.21
N LEU A 396 25.10 13.88 14.34
CA LEU A 396 26.34 14.18 13.66
C LEU A 396 27.46 13.22 14.11
N PRO A 397 28.31 12.71 13.19
CA PRO A 397 29.46 11.88 13.52
C PRO A 397 30.40 12.58 14.52
N SER A 398 31.02 11.82 15.42
CA SER A 398 32.12 12.35 16.23
C SER A 398 33.36 12.57 15.36
N CYS A 399 33.61 13.81 14.96
CA CYS A 399 34.83 14.21 14.24
C CYS A 399 36.07 14.13 15.15
N SER A 400 36.55 12.90 15.37
CA SER A 400 37.84 12.59 16.00
C SER A 400 38.75 11.91 14.99
N SER A 401 39.21 12.67 14.00
CA SER A 401 40.38 12.30 13.20
C SER A 401 41.66 12.56 14.00
N ASN A 402 42.71 11.75 13.80
CA ASN A 402 43.98 11.92 14.53
C ASN A 402 44.57 13.33 14.32
N THR A 403 44.46 13.87 13.10
CA THR A 403 44.84 15.24 12.74
C THR A 403 44.13 16.32 13.59
N ALA A 404 42.88 16.07 14.02
CA ALA A 404 42.14 17.00 14.88
C ALA A 404 42.53 16.90 16.36
N GLN A 405 43.26 15.85 16.77
CA GLN A 405 43.88 15.77 18.09
C GLN A 405 45.24 16.50 18.12
N GLU A 406 46.04 16.42 17.05
CA GLU A 406 47.30 17.16 16.94
C GLU A 406 47.09 18.68 17.04
N ILE A 407 46.08 19.23 16.35
CA ILE A 407 45.75 20.67 16.41
C ILE A 407 45.35 21.10 17.83
N LYS A 408 44.79 20.20 18.65
CA LYS A 408 44.42 20.47 20.05
C LYS A 408 45.55 20.23 21.06
N ALA A 409 46.69 19.67 20.62
CA ALA A 409 47.87 19.49 21.46
C ALA A 409 48.83 20.69 21.40
N LEU A 410 48.55 21.68 20.55
CA LEU A 410 49.21 22.98 20.58
C LEU A 410 48.83 23.72 21.88
N PRO A 411 49.80 24.22 22.67
CA PRO A 411 49.49 24.97 23.88
C PRO A 411 48.97 26.37 23.55
N ASP A 412 47.72 26.66 23.90
CA ASP A 412 47.08 27.99 23.86
C ASP A 412 47.70 28.96 24.90
N ASN A 413 49.00 29.27 24.76
CA ASN A 413 49.74 30.17 25.67
C ASN A 413 50.14 31.51 25.05
N ASP A 414 49.76 31.79 23.80
CA ASP A 414 49.95 33.11 23.19
C ASP A 414 48.78 34.05 23.54
N PRO A 415 49.02 35.20 24.19
CA PRO A 415 47.97 36.14 24.52
C PRO A 415 47.44 36.81 23.24
N ILE A 416 46.14 36.67 22.97
CA ILE A 416 45.47 37.28 21.81
C ILE A 416 45.37 38.81 21.97
N GLN A 417 46.48 39.50 21.72
CA GLN A 417 46.56 40.96 21.64
C GLN A 417 46.43 41.45 20.20
N THR A 418 45.28 41.19 19.57
CA THR A 418 44.83 42.01 18.42
C THR A 418 43.33 42.31 18.55
N THR A 419 43.02 43.57 18.81
CA THR A 419 41.65 44.09 18.90
C THR A 419 40.97 44.01 17.54
N LYS A 420 39.86 43.28 17.43
CA LYS A 420 39.02 43.29 16.23
C LYS A 420 38.30 44.64 16.12
N ALA A 421 38.60 45.38 15.06
CA ALA A 421 37.87 46.60 14.72
C ALA A 421 36.37 46.30 14.54
N ARG A 422 35.53 47.19 15.08
CA ARG A 422 34.06 47.09 15.03
C ARG A 422 33.61 47.40 13.60
N PRO A 423 32.92 46.49 12.87
CA PRO A 423 32.32 46.84 11.59
C PRO A 423 31.18 47.82 11.85
N GLY A 424 31.34 49.06 11.39
CA GLY A 424 30.24 50.02 11.34
C GLY A 424 29.29 49.66 10.21
N PHE A 425 27.99 49.60 10.49
CA PHE A 425 26.98 49.67 9.46
C PHE A 425 26.68 51.15 9.18
N THR A 426 26.74 51.53 7.89
CA THR A 426 26.19 52.76 7.31
C THR A 426 25.06 52.37 6.37
#